data_AF-A0A7J9KYU5-F1
#
_entry.id   AF-A0A7J9KYU5-F1
#
_cell.length_a   1.000
_cell.length_b   1.000
_cell.length_c   1.000
_cell.angle_alpha   90.00
_cell.angle_beta   90.00
_cell.angle_gamma   90.00
#
_symmetry.space_group_name_H-M   'P 1'
#
loop_
_entity.id
_entity.type
_entity.pdbx_description
1 polymer ?
#
loop_
_entity_poly.entity_id
_entity_poly.type
_entity_poly.pdbx_seq_one_letter_code
_entity_poly.pdbx_strand_id
1 'polypeptide(L)'
;MRLNILIVMIMGAYLGQMMLTILIVKIFHDEHNCCVSFRNKMINVKVIANDFEATIKDHSKMKLKEIHRRVASEMHVNVNMTRCRRAKKMVKDKLAGNFEEEFVVLWDYADELRLKNPGSIINMAVNRVTYESPPHFKRFYVCFEALKKA
;
A
#
# COMPACT_ATOMS: atom_id res chain seq x y z
N MET A 1 7.42 -38.17 4.52
CA MET A 1 8.05 -36.82 4.64
C MET A 1 6.92 -35.80 4.65
N ARG A 2 6.81 -35.03 5.73
CA ARG A 2 5.71 -34.08 5.99
C ARG A 2 5.69 -32.96 4.94
N LEU A 3 4.77 -33.01 3.97
CA LEU A 3 4.62 -31.97 2.95
C LEU A 3 3.62 -30.90 3.43
N ASN A 4 4.13 -29.80 3.97
CA ASN A 4 3.67 -28.40 3.83
C ASN A 4 2.19 -28.12 3.46
N ILE A 5 1.22 -28.68 4.17
CA ILE A 5 -0.17 -28.17 4.17
C ILE A 5 -0.34 -27.02 5.19
N LEU A 6 0.67 -26.73 6.00
CA LEU A 6 0.58 -25.82 7.16
C LEU A 6 0.87 -24.32 6.88
N ILE A 7 0.97 -23.84 5.63
CA ILE A 7 1.27 -22.41 5.36
C ILE A 7 0.14 -21.74 4.56
N VAL A 8 -1.11 -21.91 5.01
CA VAL A 8 -2.24 -21.03 4.63
C VAL A 8 -3.04 -20.60 5.87
N MET A 9 -2.39 -20.63 7.04
CA MET A 9 -2.87 -19.94 8.23
C MET A 9 -1.78 -18.94 8.62
N ILE A 10 -2.16 -17.71 8.97
CA ILE A 10 -1.32 -16.52 9.26
C ILE A 10 -0.99 -15.76 7.96
N MET A 11 -1.73 -14.74 7.54
CA MET A 11 -1.93 -13.44 8.20
C MET A 11 -3.21 -12.76 7.67
N GLY A 12 -4.07 -12.27 8.55
CA GLY A 12 -5.25 -11.50 8.15
C GLY A 12 -6.06 -11.02 9.34
N ALA A 13 -5.42 -10.37 10.30
CA ALA A 13 -6.13 -9.59 11.31
C ALA A 13 -6.47 -8.22 10.71
N TYR A 14 -7.74 -7.98 10.40
CA TYR A 14 -8.25 -6.63 10.14
C TYR A 14 -9.24 -6.26 11.25
N LEU A 15 -8.98 -5.09 11.82
CA LEU A 15 -9.70 -4.45 12.91
C LEU A 15 -11.20 -4.31 12.63
N GLY A 16 -12.02 -4.70 13.61
CA GLY A 16 -13.32 -4.05 13.84
C GLY A 16 -14.57 -4.64 13.19
N GLN A 17 -14.80 -5.95 13.25
CA GLN A 17 -16.14 -6.57 13.45
C GLN A 17 -15.93 -8.06 13.70
N MET A 18 -16.15 -8.53 14.93
CA MET A 18 -15.82 -9.90 15.35
C MET A 18 -16.89 -10.90 14.87
N MET A 19 -16.85 -11.30 13.59
CA MET A 19 -17.45 -12.56 13.14
C MET A 19 -16.31 -13.59 13.06
N LEU A 20 -16.22 -14.45 14.08
CA LEU A 20 -15.24 -15.52 14.14
C LEU A 20 -15.64 -16.58 13.09
N THR A 21 -15.16 -16.46 11.85
CA THR A 21 -15.36 -17.49 10.83
C THR A 21 -14.46 -18.67 11.19
N ILE A 22 -14.99 -19.62 11.95
CA ILE A 22 -14.29 -20.85 12.31
C ILE A 22 -14.15 -21.68 11.03
N LEU A 23 -12.93 -21.74 10.48
CA LEU A 23 -12.58 -22.66 9.41
C LEU A 23 -12.42 -24.06 10.01
N ILE A 24 -13.45 -24.89 9.88
CA ILE A 24 -13.41 -26.30 10.27
C ILE A 24 -12.90 -27.12 9.08
N VAL A 25 -11.78 -27.80 9.25
CA VAL A 25 -11.28 -28.77 8.27
C VAL A 25 -12.24 -29.96 8.26
N LYS A 26 -13.09 -30.05 7.22
CA LYS A 26 -14.08 -31.12 7.11
C LYS A 26 -13.46 -32.49 6.83
N ILE A 27 -12.34 -32.52 6.12
CA ILE A 27 -11.66 -33.74 5.67
C ILE A 27 -10.15 -33.45 5.71
N PHE A 28 -9.41 -34.28 6.44
CA PHE A 28 -7.95 -34.25 6.51
C PHE A 28 -7.40 -35.61 6.09
N HIS A 29 -6.58 -35.63 5.04
CA HIS A 29 -5.88 -36.83 4.60
C HIS A 29 -4.39 -36.66 4.94
N ASP A 30 -3.94 -37.42 5.95
CA ASP A 30 -2.57 -37.36 6.46
C ASP A 30 -1.55 -37.95 5.47
N GLU A 31 -1.98 -38.89 4.62
CA GLU A 31 -1.18 -39.45 3.54
C GLU A 31 -1.50 -38.74 2.22
N HIS A 32 -0.51 -38.03 1.69
CA HIS A 32 -0.61 -37.31 0.42
C HIS A 32 0.53 -37.73 -0.50
N ASN A 33 0.17 -38.40 -1.61
CA ASN A 33 1.05 -38.66 -2.75
C ASN A 33 1.02 -37.50 -3.77
N CYS A 34 0.56 -36.31 -3.36
CA CYS A 34 0.42 -35.17 -4.24
C CYS A 34 1.80 -34.69 -4.70
N CYS A 35 1.97 -34.57 -6.02
CA CYS A 35 3.13 -33.91 -6.59
C CYS A 35 3.20 -32.44 -6.13
N VAL A 36 4.39 -31.94 -5.84
CA VAL A 36 4.60 -30.52 -5.54
C VAL A 36 4.21 -29.70 -6.78
N SER A 37 3.22 -28.82 -6.62
CA SER A 37 2.78 -27.90 -7.66
C SER A 37 3.04 -26.46 -7.24
N PHE A 38 3.81 -25.74 -8.05
CA PHE A 38 4.06 -24.32 -7.87
C PHE A 38 2.98 -23.43 -8.51
N ARG A 39 1.92 -24.03 -9.06
CA ARG A 39 0.83 -23.30 -9.73
C ARG A 39 -0.37 -23.19 -8.79
N ASN A 40 -0.53 -22.01 -8.18
CA ASN A 40 -1.67 -21.70 -7.34
C ASN A 40 -2.64 -20.73 -8.06
N LYS A 41 -3.91 -21.13 -8.23
CA LYS A 41 -4.96 -20.28 -8.83
C LYS A 41 -5.48 -19.21 -7.87
N MET A 42 -5.35 -19.42 -6.56
CA MET A 42 -5.80 -18.48 -5.53
C MET A 42 -4.91 -17.23 -5.47
N ILE A 43 -3.63 -17.36 -5.85
CA ILE A 43 -2.69 -16.23 -5.93
C ILE A 43 -3.00 -15.42 -7.19
N ASN A 44 -3.90 -14.47 -7.00
CA ASN A 44 -4.29 -13.47 -7.96
C ASN A 44 -3.51 -12.16 -7.74
N VAL A 45 -3.74 -11.18 -8.63
CA VAL A 45 -3.04 -9.89 -8.60
C VAL A 45 -3.30 -9.12 -7.30
N LYS A 46 -4.51 -9.20 -6.74
CA LYS A 46 -4.88 -8.49 -5.51
C LYS A 46 -4.14 -9.05 -4.30
N VAL A 47 -4.03 -10.38 -4.20
CA VAL A 47 -3.27 -11.05 -3.13
C VAL A 47 -1.81 -10.57 -3.14
N ILE A 48 -1.17 -10.62 -4.32
CA ILE A 48 0.22 -10.14 -4.47
C ILE A 48 0.33 -8.64 -4.13
N ALA A 49 -0.62 -7.82 -4.57
CA ALA A 49 -0.60 -6.40 -4.29
C ALA A 49 -0.72 -6.09 -2.80
N ASN A 50 -1.59 -6.80 -2.09
CA ASN A 50 -1.80 -6.63 -0.65
C ASN A 50 -0.59 -7.10 0.16
N ASP A 51 -0.10 -8.32 -0.11
CA ASP A 51 1.02 -8.91 0.66
C ASP A 51 2.32 -8.12 0.47
N PHE A 52 2.55 -7.59 -0.74
CA PHE A 52 3.76 -6.82 -1.07
C PHE A 52 3.55 -5.30 -1.02
N GLU A 53 2.41 -4.81 -0.50
CA GLU A 53 2.10 -3.37 -0.48
C GLU A 53 3.20 -2.57 0.23
N ALA A 54 3.55 -2.98 1.46
CA ALA A 54 4.58 -2.33 2.26
C ALA A 54 5.94 -2.36 1.56
N THR A 55 6.38 -3.53 1.10
CA THR A 55 7.64 -3.71 0.38
C THR A 55 7.77 -2.81 -0.84
N ILE A 56 6.69 -2.65 -1.62
CA ILE A 56 6.66 -1.81 -2.82
C ILE A 56 6.65 -0.33 -2.47
N LYS A 57 5.99 0.07 -1.37
CA LYS A 57 5.99 1.45 -0.87
C LYS A 57 7.39 1.86 -0.39
N ASP A 58 8.01 1.04 0.45
CA ASP A 58 9.35 1.31 1.00
C ASP A 58 10.42 1.37 -0.10
N HIS A 59 10.26 0.58 -1.15
CA HIS A 59 11.21 0.48 -2.26
C HIS A 59 10.56 0.88 -3.60
N SER A 60 10.09 2.12 -3.71
CA SER A 60 9.38 2.63 -4.89
C SER A 60 10.10 2.43 -6.24
N LYS A 61 11.45 2.40 -6.22
CA LYS A 61 12.34 2.17 -7.38
C LYS A 61 12.68 0.70 -7.64
N MET A 62 12.15 -0.25 -6.86
CA MET A 62 12.46 -1.68 -6.99
C MET A 62 12.16 -2.19 -8.41
N LYS A 63 13.09 -2.92 -9.02
CA LYS A 63 12.90 -3.47 -10.38
C LYS A 63 11.84 -4.56 -10.37
N LEU A 64 11.11 -4.71 -11.48
CA LEU A 64 10.04 -5.71 -11.60
C LEU A 64 10.56 -7.15 -11.40
N LYS A 65 11.76 -7.46 -11.90
CA LYS A 65 12.42 -8.76 -11.70
C LYS A 65 12.66 -9.08 -10.22
N GLU A 66 12.96 -8.05 -9.42
CA GLU A 66 13.18 -8.22 -7.99
C GLU A 66 11.88 -8.55 -7.26
N ILE A 67 10.80 -7.82 -7.58
CA ILE A 67 9.46 -8.12 -7.03
C ILE A 67 9.06 -9.54 -7.41
N HIS A 68 9.26 -9.95 -8.67
CA HIS A 68 8.93 -11.29 -9.12
C HIS A 68 9.71 -12.38 -8.37
N ARG A 69 11.02 -12.18 -8.15
CA ARG A 69 11.87 -13.07 -7.37
C ARG A 69 11.36 -13.20 -5.93
N ARG A 70 11.04 -12.08 -5.28
CA ARG A 70 10.52 -12.05 -3.90
C ARG A 70 9.18 -12.77 -3.80
N VAL A 71 8.24 -12.48 -4.71
CA VAL A 71 6.94 -13.17 -4.79
C VAL A 71 7.14 -14.68 -4.94
N ALA A 72 8.03 -15.13 -5.83
CA ALA A 72 8.29 -16.55 -6.02
C ALA A 72 8.91 -17.22 -4.78
N SER A 73 9.81 -16.51 -4.08
CA SER A 73 10.50 -17.00 -2.89
C SER A 73 9.62 -17.04 -1.65
N GLU A 74 8.86 -15.98 -1.39
CA GLU A 74 8.07 -15.80 -0.16
C GLU A 74 6.72 -16.53 -0.25
N MET A 75 6.08 -16.52 -1.42
CA MET A 75 4.80 -17.21 -1.62
C MET A 75 4.96 -18.65 -2.12
N HIS A 76 6.20 -19.10 -2.36
CA HIS A 76 6.54 -20.43 -2.89
C HIS A 76 5.73 -20.84 -4.14
N VAL A 77 5.48 -19.90 -5.05
CA VAL A 77 4.71 -20.14 -6.28
C VAL A 77 5.34 -19.56 -7.53
N ASN A 78 5.10 -20.22 -8.66
CA ASN A 78 5.50 -19.70 -9.96
C ASN A 78 4.42 -18.74 -10.49
N VAL A 79 4.70 -17.45 -10.38
CA VAL A 79 3.78 -16.40 -10.83
C VAL A 79 4.26 -15.84 -12.17
N ASN A 80 3.34 -15.59 -13.11
CA ASN A 80 3.67 -14.87 -14.33
C ASN A 80 4.11 -13.43 -13.99
N MET A 81 5.22 -12.98 -14.58
CA MET A 81 5.76 -11.61 -14.50
C MET A 81 4.69 -10.52 -14.73
N THR A 82 3.72 -10.78 -15.61
CA THR A 82 2.60 -9.89 -15.90
C THR A 82 1.71 -9.62 -14.68
N ARG A 83 1.50 -10.63 -13.81
CA ARG A 83 0.75 -10.45 -12.56
C ARG A 83 1.52 -9.57 -11.59
N CYS A 84 2.82 -9.77 -11.46
CA CYS A 84 3.69 -8.93 -10.61
C CYS A 84 3.69 -7.47 -11.09
N ARG A 85 3.72 -7.25 -12.42
CA ARG A 85 3.63 -5.91 -13.00
C ARG A 85 2.29 -5.23 -12.68
N ARG A 86 1.18 -5.96 -12.82
CA ARG A 86 -0.15 -5.45 -12.47
C ARG A 86 -0.29 -5.17 -10.98
N ALA A 87 0.25 -6.04 -10.12
CA ALA A 87 0.24 -5.83 -8.66
C ALA A 87 1.04 -4.59 -8.28
N LYS A 88 2.25 -4.43 -8.84
CA LYS A 88 3.06 -3.22 -8.67
C LYS A 88 2.33 -1.96 -9.11
N LYS A 89 1.66 -1.99 -10.26
CA LYS A 89 0.86 -0.87 -10.75
C LYS A 89 -0.28 -0.55 -9.77
N MET A 90 -1.03 -1.56 -9.33
CA MET A 90 -2.13 -1.39 -8.37
C MET A 90 -1.68 -0.71 -7.07
N VAL A 91 -0.54 -1.13 -6.50
CA VAL A 91 0.01 -0.49 -5.30
C VAL A 91 0.41 0.96 -5.56
N LYS A 92 1.01 1.25 -6.73
CA LYS A 92 1.38 2.61 -7.12
C LYS A 92 0.18 3.53 -7.32
N ASP A 93 -0.84 3.03 -8.01
CA ASP A 93 -2.07 3.79 -8.28
C ASP A 93 -2.79 4.10 -6.96
N LYS A 94 -2.86 3.13 -6.03
CA LYS A 94 -3.38 3.33 -4.66
C LYS A 94 -2.58 4.39 -3.90
N LEU A 95 -1.25 4.32 -3.94
CA LEU A 95 -0.39 5.30 -3.28
C LEU A 95 -0.58 6.72 -3.84
N ALA A 96 -0.73 6.86 -5.16
CA ALA A 96 -0.98 8.14 -5.80
C ALA A 96 -2.32 8.74 -5.37
N GLY A 97 -3.40 7.94 -5.33
CA GLY A 97 -4.71 8.39 -4.86
C GLY A 97 -4.68 8.91 -3.42
N ASN A 98 -4.01 8.20 -2.51
CA ASN A 98 -3.86 8.64 -1.12
C ASN A 98 -3.17 10.03 -1.02
N PHE A 99 -2.16 10.30 -1.84
CA PHE A 99 -1.48 11.60 -1.83
C PHE A 99 -2.38 12.75 -2.31
N GLU A 100 -3.29 12.49 -3.25
CA GLU A 100 -4.26 13.51 -3.69
C GLU A 100 -5.25 13.84 -2.57
N GLU A 101 -5.75 12.84 -1.86
CA GLU A 101 -6.65 13.02 -0.72
C GLU A 101 -5.97 13.77 0.44
N GLU A 102 -4.75 13.36 0.81
CA GLU A 102 -3.95 14.04 1.85
C GLU A 102 -3.62 15.49 1.48
N PHE A 103 -3.43 15.78 0.18
CA PHE A 103 -3.11 17.12 -0.29
C PHE A 103 -4.30 18.08 -0.20
N VAL A 104 -5.54 17.59 -0.36
CA VAL A 104 -6.75 18.41 -0.15
C VAL A 104 -6.83 18.88 1.31
N VAL A 105 -6.56 17.99 2.26
CA VAL A 105 -6.61 18.30 3.70
C VAL A 105 -5.61 19.41 4.09
N LEU A 106 -4.47 19.52 3.40
CA LEU A 106 -3.50 20.59 3.66
C LEU A 106 -4.04 21.98 3.31
N TRP A 107 -4.91 22.11 2.31
CA TRP A 107 -5.55 23.39 1.98
C TRP A 107 -6.52 23.81 3.08
N ASP A 108 -7.40 22.90 3.50
CA ASP A 108 -8.35 23.13 4.59
C ASP A 108 -7.61 23.51 5.88
N TYR A 109 -6.51 22.82 6.18
CA TYR A 109 -5.67 23.14 7.33
C TYR A 109 -5.00 24.51 7.23
N ALA A 110 -4.51 24.89 6.05
CA ALA A 110 -3.93 26.21 5.83
C ALA A 110 -4.97 27.33 6.04
N ASP A 111 -6.20 27.11 5.59
CA ASP A 111 -7.31 28.06 5.76
C ASP A 111 -7.73 28.18 7.22
N GLU A 112 -7.85 27.05 7.94
CA GLU A 112 -8.16 27.06 9.37
C GLU A 112 -7.07 27.79 10.17
N LEU A 113 -5.80 27.59 9.83
CA LEU A 113 -4.69 28.33 10.46
C LEU A 113 -4.78 29.84 10.24
N ARG A 114 -5.16 30.28 9.03
CA ARG A 114 -5.33 31.72 8.71
C ARG A 114 -6.47 32.32 9.50
N LEU A 115 -7.57 31.58 9.62
CA LEU A 115 -8.76 32.02 10.36
C LEU A 115 -8.49 32.16 11.86
N LYS A 116 -7.79 31.18 12.46
CA LYS A 116 -7.54 31.16 13.90
C LYS A 116 -6.38 32.04 14.36
N ASN A 117 -5.46 32.38 13.45
CA ASN A 117 -4.26 33.16 13.80
C ASN A 117 -4.12 34.43 12.95
N PRO A 118 -5.03 35.42 13.09
CA PRO A 118 -4.91 36.70 12.40
C PRO A 118 -3.52 37.34 12.58
N GLY A 119 -2.94 37.88 11.51
CA GLY A 119 -1.60 38.47 11.49
C GLY A 119 -0.45 37.48 11.23
N SER A 120 -0.70 36.17 11.34
CA SER A 120 0.28 35.14 10.99
C SER A 120 0.40 34.97 9.47
N ILE A 121 1.58 34.59 8.99
CA ILE A 121 1.83 34.34 7.57
C ILE A 121 1.75 32.82 7.32
N ILE A 122 0.72 32.37 6.60
CA ILE A 122 0.54 30.98 6.21
C ILE A 122 0.45 30.88 4.68
N ASN A 123 1.50 30.34 4.06
CA ASN A 123 1.65 30.27 2.61
C ASN A 123 1.92 28.84 2.16
N MET A 124 1.05 28.32 1.29
CA MET A 124 1.29 27.06 0.60
C MET A 124 1.65 27.32 -0.86
N ALA A 125 2.76 26.73 -1.31
CA ALA A 125 3.19 26.81 -2.69
C ALA A 125 3.08 25.44 -3.35
N VAL A 126 2.63 25.45 -4.60
CA VAL A 126 2.53 24.28 -5.47
C VAL A 126 3.28 24.52 -6.77
N ASN A 127 3.75 23.45 -7.39
CA ASN A 127 4.26 23.48 -8.76
C ASN A 127 3.21 22.86 -9.69
N ARG A 128 3.09 23.39 -10.90
CA ARG A 128 2.30 22.82 -11.99
C ARG A 128 3.18 22.74 -13.22
N VAL A 129 3.10 21.62 -13.95
CA VAL A 129 3.83 21.46 -15.22
C VAL A 129 3.10 22.22 -16.33
N THR A 130 1.77 22.16 -16.31
CA THR A 130 0.83 22.91 -17.16
C THR A 130 -0.35 23.40 -16.31
N TYR A 131 -1.14 24.37 -16.80
CA TYR A 131 -2.31 24.87 -16.06
C TYR A 131 -3.32 23.74 -15.73
N GLU A 132 -3.51 22.81 -16.66
CA GLU A 132 -4.39 21.64 -16.54
C GLU A 132 -3.79 20.49 -15.70
N SER A 133 -2.48 20.52 -15.39
CA SER A 133 -1.85 19.45 -14.61
C SER A 133 -2.24 19.53 -13.13
N PRO A 134 -2.39 18.38 -12.45
CA PRO A 134 -2.57 18.34 -11.00
C PRO A 134 -1.45 19.11 -10.30
N PRO A 135 -1.76 19.95 -9.29
CA PRO A 135 -0.76 20.65 -8.53
C PRO A 135 0.10 19.66 -7.71
N HIS A 136 1.42 19.82 -7.78
CA HIS A 136 2.35 19.09 -6.93
C HIS A 136 2.76 19.97 -5.75
N PHE A 137 2.70 19.41 -4.54
CA PHE A 137 3.17 20.09 -3.34
C PHE A 137 4.64 20.55 -3.50
N LYS A 138 4.93 21.81 -3.16
CA LYS A 138 6.29 22.35 -3.15
C LYS A 138 6.76 22.67 -1.74
N ARG A 139 5.98 23.48 -1.00
CA ARG A 139 6.31 23.90 0.37
C ARG A 139 5.08 24.42 1.08
N PHE A 140 5.08 24.27 2.40
CA PHE A 140 4.14 24.91 3.32
C PHE A 140 4.93 25.73 4.32
N TYR A 141 4.69 27.04 4.34
CA TYR A 141 5.38 27.99 5.21
C TYR A 141 4.39 28.58 6.21
N VAL A 142 4.78 28.57 7.49
CA VAL A 142 3.98 29.10 8.60
C VAL A 142 4.87 29.97 9.48
N CYS A 143 4.49 31.21 9.69
CA CYS A 143 5.13 32.15 10.61
C CYS A 143 4.05 32.80 11.48
N PHE A 144 3.97 32.36 12.73
CA PHE A 144 3.00 32.90 13.68
C PHE A 144 3.38 34.32 14.10
N GLU A 145 2.39 35.19 14.18
CA GLU A 145 2.57 36.58 14.62
C GLU A 145 3.21 36.66 16.02
N ALA A 146 2.82 35.75 16.92
CA ALA A 146 3.38 35.64 18.26
C ALA A 146 4.91 35.43 18.27
N LEU A 147 5.47 34.80 17.22
CA LEU A 147 6.92 34.54 17.12
C LEU A 147 7.70 35.72 16.51
N LYS A 148 7.01 36.73 15.93
CA LYS A 148 7.68 37.92 15.37
C LYS A 148 7.98 38.99 16.41
N LYS A 149 7.33 38.91 17.57
CA LYS A 149 7.40 39.91 18.66
C LYS A 149 8.25 39.45 19.85
N ALA A 150 8.89 38.29 19.73
CA ALA A 150 9.79 37.72 20.73
C ALA A 150 11.22 38.23 20.54
#